data_AF-A0A2S9GJZ5-F1
#
_entry.id   AF-A0A2S9GJZ5-F1
#
_cell.length_a   1.000
_cell.length_b   1.000
_cell.length_c   1.000
_cell.angle_alpha   90.00
_cell.angle_beta   90.00
_cell.angle_gamma   90.00
#
_symmetry.space_group_name_H-M   'P 1'
#
loop_
_entity.id
_entity.type
_entity.pdbx_description
1 polymer ?
#
loop_
_entity_poly.entity_id
_entity_poly.type
_entity_poly.pdbx_seq_one_letter_code
_entity_poly.pdbx_strand_id
1 'polypeptide(L)'
;NLEKSFDQISQAMSFVAEKGVMPIVLGGDHSIGFPTIRGLAPHMDGNIGIIHFDRHVDTQETDLDERMHTTPWFHATNIKNAPAT
;
A
#
# COMPACT_ATOMS: atom_id res chain seq x y z
N ASN A 1 -3.51 -14.18 -8.67
CA ASN A 1 -4.71 -13.33 -8.42
C ASN A 1 -4.40 -12.02 -7.69
N LEU A 2 -3.14 -11.71 -7.37
CA LEU A 2 -2.76 -10.54 -6.58
C LEU A 2 -3.16 -9.21 -7.22
N GLU A 3 -2.93 -9.05 -8.52
CA GLU A 3 -3.24 -7.78 -9.22
C GLU A 3 -4.70 -7.37 -9.11
N LYS A 4 -5.61 -8.32 -9.28
CA LYS A 4 -7.03 -8.09 -9.10
C LYS A 4 -7.35 -7.68 -7.66
N SER A 5 -6.74 -8.35 -6.68
CA SER A 5 -6.91 -8.00 -5.26
C SER A 5 -6.38 -6.61 -4.95
N PHE A 6 -5.24 -6.22 -5.54
CA PHE A 6 -4.68 -4.89 -5.37
C PHE A 6 -5.62 -3.82 -5.90
N ASP A 7 -6.23 -4.03 -7.06
CA ASP A 7 -7.19 -3.08 -7.64
C ASP A 7 -8.43 -2.93 -6.76
N GLN A 8 -8.96 -4.06 -6.26
CA GLN A 8 -10.12 -4.05 -5.35
C GLN A 8 -9.81 -3.34 -4.03
N ILE A 9 -8.64 -3.59 -3.42
CA ILE A 9 -8.22 -2.92 -2.18
C ILE A 9 -8.02 -1.42 -2.42
N SER A 10 -7.41 -1.03 -3.54
CA SER A 10 -7.21 0.39 -3.88
C SER A 10 -8.54 1.12 -4.05
N GLN A 11 -9.51 0.50 -4.72
CA GLN A 11 -10.86 1.07 -4.88
C GLN A 11 -11.58 1.20 -3.54
N ALA A 12 -11.49 0.18 -2.68
CA ALA A 12 -12.08 0.22 -1.34
C ALA A 12 -11.44 1.33 -0.48
N MET A 13 -10.12 1.48 -0.54
CA MET A 13 -9.41 2.54 0.19
C MET A 13 -9.73 3.93 -0.33
N SER A 14 -9.87 4.11 -1.65
CA SER A 14 -10.35 5.37 -2.25
C SER A 14 -11.74 5.73 -1.71
N PHE A 15 -12.67 4.76 -1.71
CA PHE A 15 -14.02 4.97 -1.19
C PHE A 15 -14.01 5.38 0.29
N VAL A 16 -13.18 4.73 1.12
CA VAL A 16 -13.07 5.07 2.55
C VAL A 16 -12.47 6.47 2.74
N ALA A 17 -11.42 6.80 1.98
CA ALA A 17 -10.76 8.11 2.03
C ALA A 17 -11.71 9.25 1.62
N GLU A 18 -12.55 9.05 0.60
CA GLU A 18 -13.58 10.00 0.16
C GLU A 18 -14.61 10.32 1.26
N LYS A 19 -14.81 9.42 2.23
CA LYS A 19 -15.71 9.67 3.37
C LYS A 19 -15.05 10.47 4.50
N GLY A 20 -13.75 10.77 4.40
CA GLY A 20 -13.01 11.50 5.43
C GLY A 20 -12.93 10.76 6.76
N VAL A 21 -12.99 9.42 6.74
CA VAL A 21 -12.88 8.57 7.94
C VAL A 21 -11.52 7.90 8.01
N MET A 22 -11.08 7.55 9.22
CA MET A 22 -9.82 6.84 9.42
C MET A 22 -9.97 5.35 9.02
N PRO A 23 -9.23 4.84 8.03
CA PRO A 23 -9.26 3.43 7.68
C PRO A 23 -8.51 2.59 8.72
N ILE A 24 -9.09 1.44 9.10
CA ILE A 24 -8.38 0.34 9.76
C ILE A 24 -8.45 -0.86 8.82
N VAL A 25 -7.30 -1.30 8.30
CA VAL A 25 -7.22 -2.41 7.35
C VAL A 25 -6.88 -3.69 8.10
N LEU A 26 -7.81 -4.64 8.13
CA LEU A 26 -7.59 -5.97 8.67
C LEU A 26 -7.15 -6.88 7.52
N GLY A 27 -5.88 -7.25 7.55
CA GLY A 27 -5.21 -7.81 6.40
C GLY A 27 -5.31 -9.32 6.20
N GLY A 28 -4.58 -9.75 5.18
CA GLY A 28 -3.94 -11.06 5.06
C GLY A 28 -2.42 -10.87 5.19
N ASP A 29 -1.64 -11.41 4.26
CA ASP A 29 -0.20 -11.13 4.21
C ASP A 29 0.11 -9.67 3.87
N HIS A 30 1.39 -9.31 3.98
CA HIS A 30 1.81 -7.92 3.98
C HIS A 30 1.77 -7.22 2.59
N SER A 31 1.52 -7.97 1.51
CA SER A 31 1.40 -7.42 0.15
C SER A 31 0.30 -6.36 0.02
N ILE A 32 -0.70 -6.38 0.90
CA ILE A 32 -1.80 -5.41 0.92
C ILE A 32 -1.35 -3.99 1.27
N GLY A 33 -0.15 -3.80 1.83
CA GLY A 33 0.38 -2.46 2.14
C GLY A 33 0.43 -1.56 0.90
N PHE A 34 0.89 -2.10 -0.24
CA PHE A 34 0.97 -1.36 -1.50
C PHE A 34 -0.40 -0.82 -1.98
N PRO A 35 -1.42 -1.66 -2.24
CA PRO A 35 -2.71 -1.17 -2.71
C PRO A 35 -3.42 -0.29 -1.68
N THR A 36 -3.13 -0.43 -0.38
CA THR A 36 -3.65 0.49 0.64
C THR A 36 -3.14 1.91 0.44
N ILE A 37 -1.83 2.08 0.30
CA ILE A 37 -1.24 3.40 0.02
C ILE A 37 -1.67 3.90 -1.37
N ARG A 38 -1.73 3.02 -2.38
CA ARG A 38 -2.18 3.38 -3.74
C ARG A 38 -3.59 3.95 -3.77
N GLY A 39 -4.51 3.39 -2.99
CA GLY A 39 -5.89 3.90 -2.88
C GLY A 39 -6.02 5.17 -2.04
N LEU A 40 -5.16 5.34 -1.03
CA LEU A 40 -5.16 6.51 -0.14
C LEU A 40 -4.51 7.75 -0.77
N ALA A 41 -3.42 7.55 -1.52
CA ALA A 41 -2.57 8.59 -2.08
C ALA A 41 -3.28 9.75 -2.80
N PRO A 42 -4.30 9.52 -3.66
CA PRO A 42 -5.00 10.60 -4.35
C PRO A 42 -5.78 11.56 -3.44
N HIS A 43 -6.04 11.15 -2.19
CA HIS A 43 -6.91 11.88 -1.25
C HIS A 43 -6.14 12.62 -0.16
N MET A 44 -4.81 12.53 -0.15
CA MET A 44 -3.97 13.16 0.87
C MET A 44 -3.34 14.45 0.35
N ASP A 45 -3.51 15.53 1.10
CA ASP A 45 -2.75 16.75 0.90
C ASP A 45 -1.33 16.56 1.44
N GLY A 46 -0.33 16.65 0.56
CA GLY A 46 1.07 16.47 0.91
C GLY A 46 1.54 15.01 0.88
N ASN A 47 2.63 14.73 1.59
CA ASN A 47 3.30 13.42 1.58
C ASN A 47 2.74 12.47 2.63
N ILE A 48 2.61 11.21 2.25
CA ILE A 48 2.32 10.07 3.12
C ILE A 48 3.64 9.56 3.71
N GLY A 49 3.69 9.46 5.04
CA GLY A 49 4.74 8.75 5.76
C GLY A 49 4.32 7.32 6.08
N ILE A 50 5.27 6.38 6.02
CA ILE A 50 5.06 4.97 6.36
C ILE A 50 5.92 4.63 7.58
N ILE A 51 5.29 4.16 8.66
CA ILE A 51 5.97 3.58 9.82
C ILE A 51 5.81 2.07 9.70
N HIS A 52 6.90 1.38 9.39
CA HIS A 52 6.92 -0.07 9.20
C HIS A 52 7.44 -0.75 10.46
N PHE A 53 6.55 -1.47 11.17
CA PHE A 53 6.88 -2.22 12.38
C PHE A 53 6.82 -3.72 12.09
N ASP A 54 7.92 -4.25 11.57
CA ASP A 54 8.11 -5.67 11.25
C ASP A 54 9.58 -6.04 11.50
N ARG A 55 9.86 -7.34 11.62
CA ARG A 55 11.24 -7.83 11.68
C ARG A 55 11.93 -7.74 10.31
N HIS A 56 11.18 -7.69 9.21
CA HIS A 56 11.71 -7.60 7.84
C HIS A 56 11.47 -6.21 7.25
N VAL A 57 12.29 -5.84 6.27
CA VAL A 57 12.22 -4.51 5.63
C VAL A 57 11.15 -4.43 4.54
N ASP A 58 10.81 -5.55 3.88
CA ASP A 58 9.74 -5.67 2.88
C ASP A 58 9.79 -4.68 1.69
N THR A 59 11.01 -4.44 1.20
CA THR A 59 11.32 -3.53 0.09
C THR A 59 11.90 -4.25 -1.15
N GLN A 60 11.62 -5.53 -1.34
CA GLN A 60 12.03 -6.21 -2.57
C GLN A 60 11.19 -5.70 -3.76
N GLU A 61 11.73 -5.71 -4.97
CA GLU A 61 10.96 -5.35 -6.17
C GLU A 61 9.99 -6.46 -6.57
N THR A 62 10.44 -7.71 -6.51
CA THR A 62 9.64 -8.92 -6.72
C THR A 62 10.14 -10.03 -5.80
N ASP A 63 9.29 -11.02 -5.54
CA ASP A 63 9.65 -12.26 -4.86
C ASP A 63 8.81 -13.40 -5.46
N LEU A 64 9.44 -14.54 -5.74
CA LEU A 64 8.86 -15.65 -6.51
C LEU A 64 8.11 -15.20 -7.79
N ASP A 65 8.67 -14.23 -8.52
CA ASP A 65 8.09 -13.61 -9.72
C ASP A 65 6.76 -12.87 -9.51
N GLU A 66 6.40 -12.57 -8.26
CA GLU A 66 5.17 -11.87 -7.89
C GLU A 66 5.44 -10.63 -7.01
N ARG A 67 4.45 -9.74 -6.94
CA ARG A 67 4.42 -8.63 -5.97
C ARG A 67 3.78 -9.11 -4.68
N MET A 68 4.54 -9.79 -3.84
CA MET A 68 4.04 -10.49 -2.66
C MET A 68 4.46 -9.83 -1.33
N HIS A 69 4.30 -10.53 -0.20
CA HIS A 69 4.43 -9.99 1.15
C HIS A 69 5.76 -9.30 1.47
N THR A 70 6.83 -9.59 0.74
CA THR A 70 8.15 -8.99 0.91
C THR A 70 8.42 -7.77 0.02
N THR A 71 7.45 -7.35 -0.79
CA THR A 71 7.60 -6.28 -1.81
C THR A 71 6.77 -4.99 -1.63
N PRO A 72 5.83 -4.84 -0.66
CA PRO A 72 4.85 -3.75 -0.70
C PRO A 72 5.50 -2.37 -0.67
N TRP A 73 6.61 -2.20 0.05
CA TRP A 73 7.19 -0.88 0.25
C TRP A 73 8.00 -0.40 -0.94
N PHE A 74 8.64 -1.29 -1.70
CA PHE A 74 9.26 -0.90 -2.96
C PHE A 74 8.23 -0.23 -3.89
N HIS A 75 7.06 -0.85 -4.05
CA HIS A 75 6.01 -0.33 -4.92
C HIS A 75 5.29 0.88 -4.34
N ALA A 76 5.03 0.90 -3.03
CA ALA A 76 4.39 2.04 -2.38
C ALA A 76 5.26 3.29 -2.49
N THR A 77 6.59 3.15 -2.34
CA THR A 77 7.50 4.30 -2.40
C THR A 77 7.70 4.90 -3.80
N ASN A 78 7.23 4.21 -4.84
CA ASN A 78 7.19 4.73 -6.20
C ASN A 78 5.97 5.64 -6.45
N ILE A 79 5.05 5.75 -5.50
CA ILE A 79 3.91 6.67 -5.57
C ILE A 79 4.41 8.10 -5.29
N LYS A 80 4.01 9.05 -6.14
CA LYS A 80 4.53 10.43 -6.15
C LYS A 80 4.55 11.10 -4.77
N ASN A 81 3.50 10.92 -3.97
CA ASN A 81 3.35 11.52 -2.64
C ASN A 81 3.52 10.51 -1.51
N ALA A 82 4.19 9.39 -1.73
CA ALA A 82 4.64 8.49 -0.67
C ALA A 82 6.12 8.11 -0.86
N PRO A 83 7.03 9.06 -1.15
CA PRO A 83 8.42 8.71 -1.48
C PRO A 83 9.15 8.07 -0.30
N ALA A 84 10.22 7.33 -0.59
CA ALA A 84 11.13 6.81 0.44
C ALA A 84 11.92 7.90 1.19
N THR A 85 11.87 9.15 0.73
CA THR A 85 12.63 10.31 1.23
C THR A 85 11.82 11.59 1.16
#